data_AF-A0A834GR72-F1
#
_entry.id   AF-A0A834GR72-F1
#
_cell.length_a   1.000
_cell.length_b   1.000
_cell.length_c   1.000
_cell.angle_alpha   90.00
_cell.angle_beta   90.00
_cell.angle_gamma   90.00
#
_symmetry.space_group_name_H-M   'P 1'
#
loop_
_entity.id
_entity.type
_entity.pdbx_description
1 polymer ?
#
loop_
_entity_poly.entity_id
_entity_poly.type
_entity_poly.pdbx_seq_one_letter_code
_entity_poly.pdbx_strand_id
1 'polypeptide(L)'
;MFTFLSLILLAHAISPASSQEKNIFLLAGQSNMSGRGGVTNGTWDGFVPPGCGPNPSVLRLAANLTWVPAAEPLHKDIDVNVTAGVGPGMSFANALLAYDPGLGVVGLVPCAIGGTKISQWVRGSFLYDQLVRRAGAAARGGGKIQAMLWYQGESDTVDEEDAESYKGRLEKFFEDLRSDLQSPSLPIIQVAIASAQGPFIEKVREAQLRLDLANVKCVDAKGLELGRDHLHLTTSAEAQLGGMLAGSFLRTRPRPIKNNAPSSPPPSSTLPSSANPRILPPTTVVAQLIRPTVNESGEQRLEPGVLRGFGALLDRIWAATAAPRVLCDAAHEHVAEACRREHVAEAFVGNHLSEFLELNVF
;
A
#
# COMPACT_ATOMS: atom_id res chain seq x y z
N MET A 1 -51.43 -10.26 52.45
CA MET A 1 -50.98 -9.25 51.47
C MET A 1 -49.46 -9.28 51.47
N PHE A 2 -48.78 -10.20 50.78
CA PHE A 2 -48.59 -10.26 49.31
C PHE A 2 -48.17 -8.92 48.70
N THR A 3 -46.86 -8.74 48.53
CA THR A 3 -46.11 -8.03 47.46
C THR A 3 -44.62 -8.27 47.78
N PHE A 4 -43.94 -9.30 47.26
CA PHE A 4 -43.38 -9.40 45.91
C PHE A 4 -42.85 -8.06 45.39
N LEU A 5 -41.54 -7.84 45.41
CA LEU A 5 -40.81 -7.50 44.20
C LEU A 5 -39.31 -7.83 44.35
N SER A 6 -38.87 -8.66 43.42
CA SER A 6 -37.57 -9.27 43.28
C SER A 6 -36.44 -8.26 43.08
N LEU A 7 -35.39 -8.35 43.89
CA LEU A 7 -34.08 -7.79 43.54
C LEU A 7 -33.42 -8.76 42.53
N ILE A 8 -33.76 -8.61 41.25
CA ILE A 8 -33.07 -9.28 40.15
C ILE A 8 -31.75 -8.53 39.88
N LEU A 9 -30.70 -9.33 39.71
CA LEU A 9 -29.33 -8.93 39.39
C LEU A 9 -29.27 -7.82 38.33
N LEU A 10 -28.56 -6.73 38.64
CA LEU A 10 -27.70 -6.06 37.66
C LEU A 10 -26.25 -6.21 38.12
N ALA A 11 -25.76 -7.44 38.11
CA ALA A 11 -24.37 -7.64 37.72
C ALA A 11 -24.28 -7.18 36.27
N HIS A 12 -23.92 -5.91 36.06
CA HIS A 12 -23.38 -5.51 34.77
C HIS A 12 -22.16 -6.41 34.57
N ALA A 13 -22.33 -7.45 33.75
CA ALA A 13 -21.22 -8.02 33.03
C ALA A 13 -20.63 -6.86 32.23
N ILE A 14 -19.63 -6.20 32.82
CA ILE A 14 -18.60 -5.53 32.05
C ILE A 14 -17.99 -6.68 31.27
N SER A 15 -18.54 -6.97 30.09
CA SER A 15 -17.78 -7.67 29.07
C SER A 15 -16.48 -6.89 29.01
N PRO A 16 -15.32 -7.49 29.33
CA PRO A 16 -14.06 -6.83 29.03
C PRO A 16 -14.18 -6.47 27.56
N ALA A 17 -14.08 -5.18 27.23
CA ALA A 17 -14.03 -4.73 25.85
C ALA A 17 -13.09 -5.71 25.16
N SER A 18 -13.61 -6.54 24.24
CA SER A 18 -12.83 -7.67 23.75
C SER A 18 -11.55 -7.05 23.23
N SER A 19 -10.43 -7.27 23.92
CA SER A 19 -9.19 -6.59 23.56
C SER A 19 -8.81 -7.21 22.24
N GLN A 20 -9.27 -6.62 21.13
CA GLN A 20 -9.01 -7.17 19.82
C GLN A 20 -7.51 -7.23 19.69
N GLU A 21 -7.02 -8.46 19.54
CA GLU A 21 -5.60 -8.75 19.51
C GLU A 21 -4.98 -7.92 18.39
N LYS A 22 -3.95 -7.13 18.72
CA LYS A 22 -3.33 -6.26 17.70
C LYS A 22 -2.59 -7.12 16.68
N ASN A 23 -2.76 -6.80 15.40
CA ASN A 23 -1.96 -7.32 14.31
C ASN A 23 -0.70 -6.46 14.19
N ILE A 24 0.42 -6.97 14.73
CA ILE A 24 1.65 -6.19 14.88
C ILE A 24 2.55 -6.37 13.65
N PHE A 25 3.06 -5.27 13.12
CA PHE A 25 4.00 -5.24 12.01
C PHE A 25 5.26 -4.47 12.40
N LEU A 26 6.41 -5.13 12.26
CA LEU A 26 7.71 -4.51 12.49
C LEU A 26 8.14 -3.74 11.23
N LEU A 27 8.56 -2.49 11.39
CA LEU A 27 9.03 -1.64 10.28
C LEU A 27 10.52 -1.37 10.49
N ALA A 28 11.38 -2.10 9.79
CA ALA A 28 12.83 -2.06 10.01
C ALA A 28 13.58 -1.84 8.69
N GLY A 29 14.81 -1.33 8.80
CA GLY A 29 15.67 -1.00 7.66
C GLY A 29 16.24 0.40 7.79
N GLN A 30 16.36 1.13 6.67
CA GLN A 30 16.97 2.46 6.65
C GLN A 30 16.00 3.58 6.28
N SER A 31 16.51 4.69 5.72
CA SER A 31 15.79 5.94 5.48
C SER A 31 14.52 5.79 4.63
N ASN A 32 14.47 4.91 3.63
CA ASN A 32 13.25 4.65 2.85
C ASN A 32 12.21 3.77 3.59
N MET A 33 12.57 3.07 4.68
CA MET A 33 11.57 2.54 5.63
C MET A 33 11.16 3.58 6.66
N SER A 34 12.15 4.36 7.15
CA SER A 34 11.96 5.42 8.13
C SER A 34 11.00 6.50 7.60
N GLY A 35 11.13 6.81 6.31
CA GLY A 35 10.34 7.76 5.55
C GLY A 35 11.10 9.07 5.31
N ARG A 36 11.20 9.46 4.04
CA ARG A 36 11.76 10.76 3.60
C ARG A 36 10.86 11.47 2.59
N GLY A 37 9.68 10.92 2.30
CA GLY A 37 8.70 11.56 1.43
C GLY A 37 8.34 12.96 1.94
N GLY A 38 8.47 13.96 1.08
CA GLY A 38 8.15 15.36 1.38
C GLY A 38 9.25 16.10 2.17
N VAL A 39 10.38 15.46 2.45
CA VAL A 39 11.51 16.12 3.13
C VAL A 39 12.39 16.81 2.09
N THR A 40 12.58 18.12 2.24
CA THR A 40 13.52 18.92 1.45
C THR A 40 14.36 19.79 2.38
N ASN A 41 15.69 19.79 2.21
CA ASN A 41 16.62 20.57 3.05
C ASN A 41 16.38 20.39 4.56
N GLY A 42 16.12 19.14 4.99
CA GLY A 42 15.88 18.82 6.39
C GLY A 42 14.51 19.27 6.93
N THR A 43 13.61 19.75 6.09
CA THR A 43 12.25 20.15 6.49
C THR A 43 11.22 19.28 5.78
N TRP A 44 10.29 18.70 6.53
CA TRP A 44 9.13 17.99 5.97
C TRP A 44 8.02 18.97 5.59
N ASP A 45 7.44 18.80 4.40
CA ASP A 45 6.35 19.65 3.88
C ASP A 45 5.00 19.47 4.61
N GLY A 46 4.87 18.43 5.44
CA GLY A 46 3.64 18.11 6.18
C GLY A 46 2.53 17.53 5.31
N PHE A 47 2.79 17.25 4.02
CA PHE A 47 1.80 16.68 3.13
C PHE A 47 1.64 15.19 3.38
N VAL A 48 0.41 14.78 3.70
CA VAL A 48 0.03 13.37 3.91
C VAL A 48 -1.04 13.00 2.88
N PRO A 49 -0.75 12.06 1.95
CA PRO A 49 -1.74 11.58 0.99
C PRO A 49 -2.94 10.91 1.68
N PRO A 50 -4.13 10.88 1.07
CA PRO A 50 -5.31 10.25 1.67
C PRO A 50 -5.10 8.80 2.13
N GLY A 51 -4.34 8.00 1.37
CA GLY A 51 -4.01 6.62 1.73
C GLY A 51 -3.10 6.47 2.96
N CYS A 52 -2.40 7.54 3.36
CA CYS A 52 -1.49 7.57 4.50
C CYS A 52 -2.10 8.30 5.72
N GLY A 53 -3.36 8.74 5.63
CA GLY A 53 -4.02 9.47 6.71
C GLY A 53 -4.17 8.65 7.99
N PRO A 54 -4.30 9.32 9.15
CA PRO A 54 -4.51 8.65 10.43
C PRO A 54 -5.82 7.84 10.42
N ASN A 55 -5.81 6.70 11.11
CA ASN A 55 -6.94 5.80 11.21
C ASN A 55 -7.08 5.32 12.67
N PRO A 56 -8.27 5.38 13.30
CA PRO A 56 -8.47 4.98 14.70
C PRO A 56 -8.07 3.53 15.00
N SER A 57 -8.08 2.66 14.00
CA SER A 57 -7.69 1.25 14.11
C SER A 57 -6.20 1.01 13.87
N VAL A 58 -5.40 2.07 13.65
CA VAL A 58 -3.96 1.97 13.43
C VAL A 58 -3.22 2.65 14.58
N LEU A 59 -2.41 1.87 15.28
CA LEU A 59 -1.57 2.31 16.40
C LEU A 59 -0.10 2.24 16.02
N ARG A 60 0.71 3.06 16.69
CA ARG A 60 2.16 3.09 16.57
C ARG A 60 2.79 2.91 17.95
N LEU A 61 3.82 2.08 18.05
CA LEU A 61 4.61 1.98 19.27
C LEU A 61 5.63 3.15 19.31
N ALA A 62 5.44 4.09 20.23
CA ALA A 62 6.35 5.23 20.41
C ALA A 62 7.72 4.81 20.99
N ALA A 63 8.68 5.74 21.02
CA ALA A 63 10.02 5.50 21.55
C ALA A 63 10.02 5.04 23.01
N ASN A 64 9.09 5.59 23.81
CA ASN A 64 8.88 5.22 25.21
C ASN A 64 8.11 3.89 25.42
N LEU A 65 7.92 3.10 24.35
CA LEU A 65 7.22 1.80 24.36
C LEU A 65 5.73 1.88 24.71
N THR A 66 5.09 3.03 24.49
CA THR A 66 3.64 3.19 24.60
C THR A 66 2.95 3.14 23.24
N TRP A 67 1.76 2.54 23.19
CA TRP A 67 0.93 2.56 21.99
C TRP A 67 0.20 3.90 21.90
N VAL A 68 0.33 4.58 20.77
CA VAL A 68 -0.34 5.85 20.45
C VAL A 68 -1.05 5.74 19.10
N PRO A 69 -2.07 6.56 18.78
CA PRO A 69 -2.61 6.64 17.44
C PRO A 69 -1.50 6.88 16.41
N ALA A 70 -1.53 6.15 15.30
CA ALA A 70 -0.52 6.28 14.26
C ALA A 70 -0.80 7.49 13.36
N ALA A 71 0.24 8.27 13.09
CA ALA A 71 0.26 9.35 12.12
C ALA A 71 1.70 9.53 11.62
N GLU A 72 1.85 9.94 10.36
CA GLU A 72 3.17 10.30 9.82
C GLU A 72 3.76 11.53 10.54
N PRO A 73 5.09 11.64 10.65
CA PRO A 73 6.11 10.64 10.31
C PRO A 73 6.21 9.54 11.37
N LEU A 74 6.13 8.27 10.96
CA LEU A 74 6.12 7.14 11.91
C LEU A 74 7.43 6.98 12.72
N HIS A 75 8.56 7.41 12.17
CA HIS A 75 9.89 7.26 12.79
C HIS A 75 10.40 8.53 13.49
N LYS A 76 9.58 9.57 13.67
CA LYS A 76 10.01 10.88 14.22
C LYS A 76 10.71 10.84 15.58
N ASP A 77 10.38 9.88 16.44
CA ASP A 77 10.98 9.69 17.77
C ASP A 77 11.92 8.46 17.81
N ILE A 78 12.16 7.83 16.65
CA ILE A 78 13.01 6.63 16.49
C ILE A 78 14.29 6.99 15.75
N ASP A 79 14.17 7.59 14.55
CA ASP A 79 15.27 8.02 13.70
C ASP A 79 15.65 9.48 13.98
N VAL A 80 15.97 9.77 15.25
CA VAL A 80 15.98 11.13 15.82
C VAL A 80 17.05 12.08 15.29
N ASN A 81 18.06 11.57 14.59
CA ASN A 81 19.17 12.38 14.08
C ASN A 81 18.85 13.08 12.75
N VAL A 82 17.68 12.80 12.18
CA VAL A 82 17.27 13.24 10.84
C VAL A 82 15.78 13.52 10.81
N THR A 83 15.37 14.44 9.94
CA THR A 83 13.94 14.72 9.74
C THR A 83 13.28 13.57 8.99
N ALA A 84 12.34 12.90 9.66
CA ALA A 84 11.48 11.90 9.04
C ALA A 84 10.33 12.56 8.28
N GLY A 85 9.95 11.96 7.16
CA GLY A 85 8.76 12.32 6.37
C GLY A 85 7.82 11.13 6.23
N VAL A 86 7.07 11.10 5.13
CA VAL A 86 6.21 9.95 4.82
C VAL A 86 7.08 8.72 4.50
N GLY A 87 6.73 7.58 5.09
CA GLY A 87 7.24 6.25 4.73
C GLY A 87 6.10 5.33 4.28
N PRO A 88 6.33 4.01 4.12
CA PRO A 88 5.33 3.11 3.55
C PRO A 88 4.31 2.60 4.58
N GLY A 89 4.55 2.84 5.88
CA GLY A 89 3.85 2.18 6.98
C GLY A 89 2.36 2.53 7.10
N MET A 90 1.98 3.81 6.97
CA MET A 90 0.57 4.20 7.06
C MET A 90 -0.24 3.71 5.86
N SER A 91 0.31 3.83 4.63
CA SER A 91 -0.33 3.29 3.42
C SER A 91 -0.50 1.78 3.51
N PHE A 92 0.52 1.06 3.98
CA PHE A 92 0.45 -0.37 4.25
C PHE A 92 -0.70 -0.72 5.20
N ALA A 93 -0.77 -0.07 6.37
CA ALA A 93 -1.78 -0.36 7.38
C ALA A 93 -3.20 -0.08 6.88
N ASN A 94 -3.41 1.07 6.23
CA ASN A 94 -4.70 1.45 5.68
C ASN A 94 -5.14 0.52 4.54
N ALA A 95 -4.20 0.09 3.68
CA ALA A 95 -4.50 -0.87 2.62
C ALA A 95 -4.93 -2.24 3.18
N LEU A 96 -4.32 -2.70 4.28
CA LEU A 96 -4.77 -3.93 4.95
C LEU A 96 -6.18 -3.81 5.50
N LEU A 97 -6.50 -2.70 6.18
CA LEU A 97 -7.83 -2.47 6.76
C LEU A 97 -8.90 -2.26 5.69
N ALA A 98 -8.54 -1.65 4.55
CA ALA A 98 -9.44 -1.53 3.41
C ALA A 98 -9.75 -2.89 2.78
N TYR A 99 -8.78 -3.81 2.74
CA TYR A 99 -8.97 -5.16 2.23
C TYR A 99 -9.74 -6.07 3.20
N ASP A 100 -9.43 -5.99 4.49
CA ASP A 100 -10.01 -6.80 5.56
C ASP A 100 -10.45 -5.90 6.72
N PRO A 101 -11.66 -5.31 6.66
CA PRO A 101 -12.19 -4.47 7.74
C PRO A 101 -12.36 -5.24 9.07
N GLY A 102 -12.38 -6.57 9.02
CA GLY A 102 -12.45 -7.45 10.19
C GLY A 102 -11.08 -7.79 10.79
N LEU A 103 -9.97 -7.30 10.22
CA LEU A 103 -8.62 -7.56 10.70
C LEU A 103 -8.44 -7.11 12.16
N GLY A 104 -9.14 -6.05 12.57
CA GLY A 104 -9.03 -5.45 13.90
C GLY A 104 -7.93 -4.39 13.97
N VAL A 105 -7.32 -4.23 15.14
CA VAL A 105 -6.30 -3.18 15.34
C VAL A 105 -4.99 -3.56 14.66
N VAL A 106 -4.44 -2.65 13.84
CA VAL A 106 -3.09 -2.77 13.26
C VAL A 106 -2.10 -2.00 14.13
N GLY A 107 -1.05 -2.67 14.60
CA GLY A 107 0.02 -2.06 15.40
C GLY A 107 1.32 -1.96 14.61
N LEU A 108 1.81 -0.74 14.38
CA LEU A 108 3.07 -0.47 13.70
C LEU A 108 4.20 -0.28 14.72
N VAL A 109 5.31 -0.99 14.53
CA VAL A 109 6.49 -0.90 15.39
C VAL A 109 7.66 -0.33 14.57
N PRO A 110 7.82 1.01 14.55
CA PRO A 110 8.90 1.66 13.82
C PRO A 110 10.24 1.36 14.49
N CYS A 111 11.22 0.91 13.70
CA CYS A 111 12.56 0.54 14.15
C CYS A 111 13.66 0.98 13.16
N ALA A 112 13.32 1.47 11.97
CA ALA A 112 14.30 1.83 10.95
C ALA A 112 15.15 3.06 11.33
N ILE A 113 16.42 3.06 10.91
CA ILE A 113 17.40 4.13 11.18
C ILE A 113 18.14 4.48 9.89
N GLY A 114 18.18 5.77 9.54
CA GLY A 114 18.79 6.23 8.29
C GLY A 114 20.29 5.95 8.18
N GLY A 115 20.75 5.62 6.96
CA GLY A 115 22.18 5.51 6.64
C GLY A 115 22.90 4.27 7.19
N THR A 116 22.16 3.27 7.65
CA THR A 116 22.76 2.07 8.25
C THR A 116 23.02 1.00 7.20
N LYS A 117 24.19 0.36 7.28
CA LYS A 117 24.54 -0.87 6.55
C LYS A 117 23.99 -2.11 7.26
N ILE A 118 23.84 -3.23 6.55
CA ILE A 118 23.34 -4.48 7.16
C ILE A 118 24.27 -5.06 8.23
N SER A 119 25.57 -4.74 8.16
CA SER A 119 26.55 -5.10 9.19
C SER A 119 26.24 -4.48 10.57
N GLN A 120 25.46 -3.40 10.61
CA GLN A 120 25.01 -2.75 11.85
C GLN A 120 23.72 -3.37 12.41
N TRP A 121 23.12 -4.35 11.71
CA TRP A 121 21.90 -5.07 12.09
C TRP A 121 22.17 -6.51 12.55
N VAL A 122 23.43 -6.87 12.79
CA VAL A 122 23.82 -8.20 13.27
C VAL A 122 23.34 -8.41 14.71
N ARG A 123 22.98 -9.64 15.07
CA ARG A 123 22.57 -10.00 16.43
C ARG A 123 23.56 -9.52 17.50
N GLY A 124 23.05 -8.87 18.55
CA GLY A 124 23.87 -8.24 19.60
C GLY A 124 24.39 -6.84 19.28
N SER A 125 24.13 -6.32 18.08
CA SER A 125 24.34 -4.91 17.77
C SER A 125 23.24 -4.04 18.38
N PHE A 126 23.52 -2.76 18.56
CA PHE A 126 22.56 -1.82 19.13
C PHE A 126 21.22 -1.77 18.35
N LEU A 127 21.27 -1.72 17.00
CA LEU A 127 20.05 -1.61 16.18
C LEU A 127 19.21 -2.88 16.24
N TYR A 128 19.86 -4.04 16.15
CA TYR A 128 19.20 -5.33 16.30
C TYR A 128 18.55 -5.47 17.68
N ASP A 129 19.27 -5.14 18.75
CA ASP A 129 18.76 -5.26 20.11
C ASP A 129 17.59 -4.29 20.36
N GLN A 130 17.60 -3.09 19.77
CA GLN A 130 16.43 -2.20 19.81
C GLN A 130 15.23 -2.79 19.05
N LEU A 131 15.44 -3.39 17.87
CA LEU A 131 14.38 -4.06 17.12
C LEU A 131 13.73 -5.18 17.95
N VAL A 132 14.54 -6.09 18.51
CA VAL A 132 14.04 -7.21 19.33
C VAL A 132 13.36 -6.70 20.60
N ARG A 133 13.93 -5.70 21.29
CA ARG A 133 13.33 -5.09 22.48
C ARG A 133 11.95 -4.50 22.18
N ARG A 134 11.82 -3.76 21.08
CA ARG A 134 10.57 -3.11 20.66
C ARG A 134 9.53 -4.13 20.21
N ALA A 135 9.94 -5.16 19.47
CA ALA A 135 9.08 -6.29 19.11
C ALA A 135 8.53 -7.01 20.36
N GLY A 136 9.39 -7.30 21.35
CA GLY A 136 8.98 -7.91 22.61
C GLY A 136 8.04 -7.02 23.44
N ALA A 137 8.27 -5.70 23.47
CA ALA A 137 7.36 -4.75 24.12
C ALA A 137 5.99 -4.69 23.43
N ALA A 138 5.98 -4.69 22.10
CA ALA A 138 4.75 -4.71 21.30
C ALA A 138 3.92 -5.96 21.60
N ALA A 139 4.54 -7.15 21.60
CA ALA A 139 3.87 -8.42 21.89
C ALA A 139 3.28 -8.47 23.32
N ARG A 140 4.03 -8.00 24.33
CA ARG A 140 3.53 -7.88 25.72
C ARG A 140 2.33 -6.94 25.85
N GLY A 141 2.20 -5.96 24.95
CA GLY A 141 1.08 -5.02 24.90
C GLY A 141 -0.23 -5.60 24.34
N GLY A 142 -0.35 -6.91 24.18
CA GLY A 142 -1.58 -7.60 23.76
C GLY A 142 -1.80 -7.64 22.25
N GLY A 143 -0.88 -8.29 21.54
CA GLY A 143 -0.99 -8.52 20.09
C GLY A 143 -0.02 -9.57 19.58
N LYS A 144 -0.21 -9.98 18.33
CA LYS A 144 0.62 -10.96 17.64
C LYS A 144 1.39 -10.31 16.51
N ILE A 145 2.70 -10.56 16.47
CA ILE A 145 3.57 -10.15 15.36
C ILE A 145 3.18 -10.95 14.13
N GLN A 146 2.67 -10.26 13.12
CA GLN A 146 2.17 -10.83 11.87
C GLN A 146 3.25 -10.87 10.79
N ALA A 147 4.11 -9.85 10.71
CA ALA A 147 5.21 -9.79 9.76
C ALA A 147 6.26 -8.74 10.15
N MET A 148 7.44 -8.86 9.53
CA MET A 148 8.40 -7.76 9.40
C MET A 148 8.36 -7.21 7.98
N LEU A 149 8.32 -5.88 7.87
CA LEU A 149 8.60 -5.15 6.63
C LEU A 149 10.05 -4.66 6.72
N TRP A 150 10.84 -5.00 5.70
CA TRP A 150 12.27 -4.69 5.64
C TRP A 150 12.60 -3.90 4.38
N TYR A 151 13.10 -2.68 4.52
CA TYR A 151 13.62 -1.91 3.38
C TYR A 151 14.96 -1.28 3.75
N GLN A 152 16.02 -1.90 3.26
CA GLN A 152 17.41 -1.52 3.48
C GLN A 152 18.27 -2.03 2.33
N GLY A 153 19.43 -1.41 2.11
CA GLY A 153 20.49 -1.93 1.25
C GLY A 153 21.26 -0.83 0.54
N GLU A 154 20.72 0.39 0.48
CA GLU A 154 21.33 1.48 -0.28
C GLU A 154 22.72 1.84 0.25
N SER A 155 22.98 1.72 1.56
CA SER A 155 24.32 1.97 2.12
C SER A 155 25.32 0.84 1.88
N ASP A 156 24.86 -0.39 1.62
CA ASP A 156 25.72 -1.53 1.28
C ASP A 156 26.13 -1.53 -0.21
N THR A 157 25.65 -0.56 -0.99
CA THR A 157 26.03 -0.40 -2.41
C THR A 157 27.33 0.38 -2.62
N VAL A 158 27.91 0.94 -1.56
CA VAL A 158 29.12 1.79 -1.61
C VAL A 158 30.38 0.96 -1.83
N ASP A 159 30.55 -0.09 -1.04
CA ASP A 159 31.74 -0.93 -1.03
C ASP A 159 31.42 -2.30 -1.64
N GLU A 160 32.30 -2.81 -2.51
CA GLU A 160 32.05 -4.08 -3.22
C GLU A 160 31.93 -5.27 -2.25
N GLU A 161 32.79 -5.30 -1.22
CA GLU A 161 32.79 -6.36 -0.19
C GLU A 161 31.45 -6.42 0.56
N ASP A 162 30.86 -5.26 0.87
CA ASP A 162 29.56 -5.18 1.53
C ASP A 162 28.45 -5.67 0.60
N ALA A 163 28.48 -5.26 -0.67
CA ALA A 163 27.51 -5.69 -1.67
C ALA A 163 27.57 -7.20 -1.94
N GLU A 164 28.77 -7.78 -2.00
CA GLU A 164 28.99 -9.22 -2.17
C GLU A 164 28.55 -10.02 -0.95
N SER A 165 28.81 -9.50 0.25
CA SER A 165 28.42 -10.14 1.51
C SER A 165 26.94 -9.97 1.84
N TYR A 166 26.21 -9.11 1.12
CA TYR A 166 24.87 -8.67 1.48
C TYR A 166 23.88 -9.83 1.67
N LYS A 167 23.86 -10.78 0.72
CA LYS A 167 22.94 -11.93 0.77
C LYS A 167 23.09 -12.74 2.06
N GLY A 168 24.32 -13.16 2.38
CA GLY A 168 24.56 -13.99 3.57
C GLY A 168 24.28 -13.25 4.87
N ARG A 169 24.60 -11.95 4.94
CA ARG A 169 24.27 -11.11 6.11
C ARG A 169 22.75 -10.95 6.28
N LEU A 170 22.02 -10.83 5.18
CA LEU A 170 20.56 -10.71 5.18
C LEU A 170 19.86 -12.00 5.62
N GLU A 171 20.28 -13.15 5.10
CA GLU A 171 19.78 -14.46 5.52
C GLU A 171 20.00 -14.64 7.02
N LYS A 172 21.23 -14.38 7.49
CA LYS A 172 21.58 -14.49 8.90
C LYS A 172 20.75 -13.57 9.79
N PHE A 173 20.55 -12.32 9.38
CA PHE A 173 19.71 -11.36 10.11
C PHE A 173 18.26 -11.86 10.25
N PHE A 174 17.66 -12.37 9.18
CA PHE A 174 16.29 -12.89 9.21
C PHE A 174 16.14 -14.14 10.07
N GLU A 175 17.11 -15.06 10.01
CA GLU A 175 17.13 -16.26 10.84
C GLU A 175 17.32 -15.93 12.33
N ASP A 176 18.24 -15.03 12.65
CA ASP A 176 18.47 -14.55 14.01
C ASP A 176 17.19 -13.92 14.58
N LEU A 177 16.56 -13.03 13.82
CA LEU A 177 15.33 -12.37 14.26
C LEU A 177 14.21 -13.39 14.51
N ARG A 178 14.03 -14.36 13.61
CA ARG A 178 13.04 -15.44 13.80
C ARG A 178 13.31 -16.26 15.05
N SER A 179 14.58 -16.55 15.33
CA SER A 179 15.01 -17.29 16.52
C SER A 179 14.71 -16.50 17.80
N ASP A 180 15.12 -15.23 17.86
CA ASP A 180 14.93 -14.38 19.05
C ASP A 180 13.47 -14.00 19.30
N LEU A 181 12.65 -13.95 18.24
CA LEU A 181 11.20 -13.79 18.36
C LEU A 181 10.45 -15.12 18.55
N GLN A 182 11.16 -16.26 18.57
CA GLN A 182 10.59 -17.60 18.67
C GLN A 182 9.48 -17.86 17.62
N SER A 183 9.66 -17.31 16.42
CA SER A 183 8.69 -17.36 15.32
C SER A 183 9.39 -17.84 14.04
N PRO A 184 9.73 -19.14 13.93
CA PRO A 184 10.50 -19.68 12.80
C PRO A 184 9.83 -19.48 11.44
N SER A 185 8.50 -19.33 11.43
CA SER A 185 7.71 -19.10 10.22
C SER A 185 7.30 -17.64 10.02
N LEU A 186 7.88 -16.67 10.76
CA LEU A 186 7.52 -15.25 10.66
C LEU A 186 7.58 -14.78 9.20
N PRO A 187 6.47 -14.27 8.62
CA PRO A 187 6.50 -13.63 7.32
C PRO A 187 7.43 -12.42 7.31
N ILE A 188 8.32 -12.35 6.33
CA ILE A 188 9.18 -11.19 6.10
C ILE A 188 8.92 -10.70 4.68
N ILE A 189 8.66 -9.42 4.54
CA ILE A 189 8.46 -8.77 3.25
C ILE A 189 9.57 -7.75 3.11
N GLN A 190 10.57 -8.11 2.32
CA GLN A 190 11.67 -7.22 2.00
C GLN A 190 11.38 -6.42 0.73
N VAL A 191 12.15 -5.35 0.53
CA VAL A 191 12.09 -4.50 -0.65
C VAL A 191 13.42 -4.56 -1.39
N ALA A 192 13.39 -4.89 -2.68
CA ALA A 192 14.54 -4.70 -3.55
C ALA A 192 14.71 -3.21 -3.83
N ILE A 193 15.88 -2.65 -3.49
CA ILE A 193 16.10 -1.21 -3.42
C ILE A 193 15.87 -0.49 -4.76
N ALA A 194 15.23 0.69 -4.74
CA ALA A 194 14.97 1.51 -5.93
C ALA A 194 16.19 2.32 -6.39
N SER A 195 17.07 2.64 -5.46
CA SER A 195 18.19 3.59 -5.57
C SER A 195 19.39 3.09 -4.78
N ALA A 196 20.50 3.82 -4.81
CA ALA A 196 21.76 3.43 -4.18
C ALA A 196 22.60 4.64 -3.77
N GLN A 197 23.49 4.45 -2.79
CA GLN A 197 24.52 5.42 -2.42
C GLN A 197 25.85 5.21 -3.17
N GLY A 198 26.03 4.04 -3.79
CA GLY A 198 27.23 3.68 -4.53
C GLY A 198 26.96 2.80 -5.75
N PRO A 199 28.03 2.34 -6.43
CA PRO A 199 27.93 1.74 -7.77
C PRO A 199 27.41 0.30 -7.77
N PHE A 200 27.37 -0.38 -6.63
CA PHE A 200 27.09 -1.83 -6.55
C PHE A 200 25.62 -2.18 -6.35
N ILE A 201 24.69 -1.33 -6.83
CA ILE A 201 23.24 -1.52 -6.68
C ILE A 201 22.75 -2.87 -7.21
N GLU A 202 23.25 -3.30 -8.37
CA GLU A 202 22.77 -4.53 -9.00
C GLU A 202 23.18 -5.78 -8.19
N LYS A 203 24.32 -5.77 -7.50
CA LYS A 203 24.72 -6.88 -6.61
C LYS A 203 23.77 -6.99 -5.41
N VAL A 204 23.47 -5.86 -4.75
CA VAL A 204 22.53 -5.82 -3.61
C VAL A 204 21.11 -6.21 -4.05
N ARG A 205 20.65 -5.70 -5.19
CA ARG A 205 19.33 -6.07 -5.72
C ARG A 205 19.24 -7.54 -6.12
N GLU A 206 20.27 -8.09 -6.75
CA GLU A 206 20.33 -9.53 -7.08
C GLU A 206 20.21 -10.38 -5.82
N ALA A 207 20.93 -10.03 -4.75
CA ALA A 207 20.84 -10.68 -3.45
C ALA A 207 19.42 -10.63 -2.87
N GLN A 208 18.73 -9.50 -2.97
CA GLN A 208 17.36 -9.32 -2.47
C GLN A 208 16.31 -10.10 -3.29
N LEU A 209 16.43 -10.07 -4.63
CA LEU A 209 15.49 -10.71 -5.54
C LEU A 209 15.64 -12.23 -5.59
N ARG A 210 16.87 -12.75 -5.38
CA ARG A 210 17.19 -14.18 -5.40
C ARG A 210 17.37 -14.79 -4.02
N LEU A 211 16.84 -14.13 -2.98
CA LEU A 211 16.84 -14.67 -1.63
C LEU A 211 15.86 -15.86 -1.57
N ASP A 212 16.38 -17.06 -1.35
CA ASP A 212 15.59 -18.28 -1.26
C ASP A 212 15.46 -18.71 0.20
N LEU A 213 14.64 -17.97 0.94
CA LEU A 213 14.36 -18.24 2.36
C LEU A 213 12.85 -18.41 2.56
N ALA A 214 12.45 -19.46 3.29
CA ALA A 214 11.05 -19.77 3.55
C ALA A 214 10.32 -18.58 4.18
N ASN A 215 9.06 -18.35 3.80
CA ASN A 215 8.21 -17.24 4.25
C ASN A 215 8.85 -15.84 4.09
N VAL A 216 9.79 -15.68 3.15
CA VAL A 216 10.25 -14.36 2.71
C VAL A 216 9.65 -14.04 1.34
N LYS A 217 9.18 -12.81 1.18
CA LYS A 217 8.74 -12.25 -0.10
C LYS A 217 9.51 -10.98 -0.38
N CYS A 218 9.73 -10.69 -1.66
CA CYS A 218 10.41 -9.49 -2.12
C CYS A 218 9.46 -8.65 -2.97
N VAL A 219 9.34 -7.37 -2.64
CA VAL A 219 8.66 -6.35 -3.44
C VAL A 219 9.74 -5.54 -4.16
N ASP A 220 9.60 -5.33 -5.47
CA ASP A 220 10.59 -4.55 -6.23
C ASP A 220 10.19 -3.07 -6.28
N ALA A 221 11.03 -2.20 -5.71
CA ALA A 221 10.82 -0.75 -5.74
C ALA A 221 11.44 -0.08 -6.97
N LYS A 222 12.10 -0.83 -7.87
CA LYS A 222 12.69 -0.26 -9.10
C LYS A 222 11.64 0.47 -9.93
N GLY A 223 11.97 1.70 -10.30
CA GLY A 223 11.10 2.57 -11.10
C GLY A 223 10.09 3.38 -10.28
N LEU A 224 10.01 3.18 -8.96
CA LEU A 224 9.32 4.14 -8.10
C LEU A 224 10.02 5.51 -8.15
N GLU A 225 9.22 6.56 -8.05
CA GLU A 225 9.69 7.93 -8.17
C GLU A 225 10.63 8.30 -7.02
N LEU A 226 11.81 8.83 -7.37
CA LEU A 226 12.80 9.33 -6.42
C LEU A 226 12.65 10.85 -6.28
N GLY A 227 12.93 11.34 -5.07
CA GLY A 227 13.05 12.76 -4.79
C GLY A 227 14.24 13.40 -5.50
N ARG A 228 14.43 14.70 -5.24
CA ARG A 228 15.49 15.51 -5.86
C ARG A 228 16.91 15.05 -5.53
N ASP A 229 17.08 14.28 -4.47
CA ASP A 229 18.37 13.72 -4.08
C ASP A 229 18.73 12.42 -4.84
N HIS A 230 17.81 11.92 -5.67
CA HIS A 230 17.94 10.66 -6.42
C HIS A 230 18.22 9.44 -5.53
N LEU A 231 17.91 9.53 -4.24
CA LEU A 231 18.18 8.50 -3.25
C LEU A 231 16.90 8.08 -2.53
N HIS A 232 16.07 9.03 -2.12
CA HIS A 232 14.89 8.72 -1.34
C HIS A 232 13.63 8.69 -2.20
N LEU A 233 12.67 7.84 -1.84
CA LEU A 233 11.36 7.81 -2.50
C LEU A 233 10.58 9.10 -2.22
N THR A 234 9.79 9.54 -3.20
CA THR A 234 8.82 10.64 -3.00
C THR A 234 7.66 10.19 -2.11
N THR A 235 6.87 11.14 -1.61
CA THR A 235 5.64 10.85 -0.84
C THR A 235 4.66 9.96 -1.62
N SER A 236 4.50 10.18 -2.92
CA SER A 236 3.66 9.36 -3.81
C SER A 236 4.22 7.93 -3.95
N ALA A 237 5.53 7.80 -4.15
CA ALA A 237 6.20 6.51 -4.24
C ALA A 237 6.11 5.70 -2.94
N GLU A 238 6.26 6.35 -1.78
CA GLU A 238 6.09 5.71 -0.47
C GLU A 238 4.67 5.18 -0.26
N ALA A 239 3.66 5.98 -0.65
CA ALA A 239 2.28 5.53 -0.62
C ALA A 239 2.04 4.32 -1.54
N GLN A 240 2.62 4.33 -2.75
CA GLN A 240 2.56 3.19 -3.67
C GLN A 240 3.24 1.95 -3.09
N LEU A 241 4.45 2.10 -2.53
CA LEU A 241 5.20 1.02 -1.91
C LEU A 241 4.42 0.38 -0.75
N GLY A 242 3.77 1.19 0.10
CA GLY A 242 2.91 0.68 1.18
C GLY A 242 1.81 -0.24 0.66
N GLY A 243 1.15 0.12 -0.44
CA GLY A 243 0.17 -0.74 -1.10
C GLY A 243 0.76 -2.02 -1.68
N MET A 244 1.97 -1.95 -2.26
CA MET A 244 2.68 -3.13 -2.78
C MET A 244 3.06 -4.10 -1.65
N LEU A 245 3.54 -3.60 -0.51
CA LEU A 245 3.84 -4.37 0.70
C LEU A 245 2.57 -5.03 1.26
N ALA A 246 1.45 -4.30 1.33
CA ALA A 246 0.19 -4.84 1.81
C ALA A 246 -0.32 -5.97 0.90
N GLY A 247 -0.30 -5.76 -0.42
CA GLY A 247 -0.63 -6.79 -1.39
C GLY A 247 0.27 -8.03 -1.27
N SER A 248 1.56 -7.84 -1.00
CA SER A 248 2.50 -8.95 -0.77
C SER A 248 2.16 -9.73 0.50
N PHE A 249 1.88 -9.03 1.61
CA PHE A 249 1.47 -9.66 2.87
C PHE A 249 0.20 -10.49 2.70
N LEU A 250 -0.82 -9.93 2.05
CA LEU A 250 -2.11 -10.61 1.85
C LEU A 250 -1.96 -11.91 1.03
N ARG A 251 -1.00 -11.98 0.10
CA ARG A 251 -0.68 -13.20 -0.65
C ARG A 251 0.03 -14.28 0.19
N THR A 252 0.60 -13.93 1.35
CA THR A 252 1.18 -14.92 2.27
C THR A 252 0.14 -15.60 3.16
N ARG A 253 -1.04 -14.98 3.33
CA ARG A 253 -2.12 -15.58 4.12
C ARG A 253 -2.76 -16.73 3.34
N PRO A 254 -3.08 -17.87 3.98
CA PRO A 254 -3.95 -18.87 3.39
C PRO A 254 -5.25 -18.20 2.96
N ARG A 255 -5.67 -18.40 1.70
CA ARG A 255 -6.98 -17.89 1.26
C ARG A 255 -8.05 -18.52 2.15
N PRO A 256 -9.01 -17.75 2.69
CA PRO A 256 -10.19 -18.33 3.31
C PRO A 256 -10.81 -19.30 2.30
N ILE A 257 -11.00 -20.55 2.69
CA ILE A 257 -11.78 -21.50 1.90
C ILE A 257 -13.18 -20.88 1.81
N LYS A 258 -13.57 -20.41 0.62
CA LYS A 258 -14.97 -20.11 0.34
C LYS A 258 -15.69 -21.46 0.44
N ASN A 259 -16.33 -21.72 1.58
CA ASN A 259 -17.29 -22.80 1.66
C ASN A 259 -18.40 -22.48 0.65
N ASN A 260 -18.32 -23.08 -0.53
CA ASN A 260 -19.46 -23.24 -1.43
C ASN A 260 -20.42 -24.24 -0.78
N ALA A 261 -20.95 -23.91 0.40
CA ALA A 261 -22.14 -24.58 0.89
C ALA A 261 -23.29 -24.06 0.03
N PRO A 262 -24.10 -24.94 -0.60
CA PRO A 262 -25.29 -24.50 -1.30
C PRO A 262 -26.20 -23.81 -0.29
N SER A 263 -26.39 -22.50 -0.44
CA SER A 263 -27.40 -21.76 0.31
C SER A 263 -28.74 -22.43 0.04
N SER A 264 -29.42 -22.85 1.10
CA SER A 264 -30.81 -23.29 1.04
C SER A 264 -31.65 -22.24 0.31
N PRO A 265 -32.59 -22.66 -0.56
CA PRO A 265 -33.41 -21.71 -1.29
C PRO A 265 -34.28 -20.91 -0.29
N PRO A 266 -34.47 -19.60 -0.51
CA PRO A 266 -35.38 -18.82 0.30
C PRO A 266 -36.82 -19.34 0.14
N PRO A 267 -37.68 -19.20 1.17
CA PRO A 267 -39.06 -19.62 1.07
C PRO A 267 -39.78 -18.80 -0.02
N SER A 268 -40.55 -19.50 -0.85
CA SER A 268 -41.33 -18.95 -1.95
C SER A 268 -42.39 -17.97 -1.45
N SER A 269 -42.13 -16.68 -1.59
CA SER A 269 -43.15 -15.63 -1.55
C SER A 269 -43.52 -15.23 -2.98
N THR A 270 -44.75 -15.52 -3.37
CA THR A 270 -45.39 -15.00 -4.57
C THR A 270 -45.45 -13.48 -4.53
N LEU A 271 -44.91 -12.81 -5.54
CA LEU A 271 -45.15 -11.39 -5.82
C LEU A 271 -45.73 -11.24 -7.24
N PRO A 272 -46.70 -10.34 -7.45
CA PRO A 272 -47.27 -10.09 -8.75
C PRO A 272 -46.34 -9.26 -9.65
N SER A 273 -46.54 -9.48 -10.94
CA SER A 273 -45.90 -8.86 -12.09
C SER A 273 -45.89 -7.32 -12.10
N SER A 274 -44.88 -6.79 -12.79
CA SER A 274 -44.70 -5.43 -13.32
C SER A 274 -43.98 -4.41 -12.41
N ALA A 275 -42.70 -4.18 -12.70
CA ALA A 275 -42.07 -2.86 -12.93
C ALA A 275 -40.56 -3.02 -13.17
N ASN A 276 -40.06 -2.44 -14.27
CA ASN A 276 -38.65 -2.36 -14.67
C ASN A 276 -37.74 -1.81 -13.56
N PRO A 277 -36.56 -2.40 -13.30
CA PRO A 277 -35.53 -1.74 -12.51
C PRO A 277 -34.78 -0.69 -13.34
N ARG A 278 -34.79 0.56 -12.87
CA ARG A 278 -33.86 1.60 -13.33
C ARG A 278 -32.43 1.21 -12.93
N ILE A 279 -31.58 0.98 -13.93
CA ILE A 279 -30.13 0.89 -13.77
C ILE A 279 -29.60 2.32 -13.62
N LEU A 280 -28.94 2.62 -12.50
CA LEU A 280 -28.16 3.85 -12.31
C LEU A 280 -26.86 3.75 -13.13
N PRO A 281 -26.50 4.74 -13.96
CA PRO A 281 -25.31 4.66 -14.80
C PRO A 281 -24.02 4.97 -14.01
N PRO A 282 -22.87 4.39 -14.43
CA PRO A 282 -21.56 4.68 -13.84
C PRO A 282 -21.09 6.07 -14.27
N THR A 283 -21.32 7.09 -13.45
CA THR A 283 -20.98 8.49 -13.78
C THR A 283 -20.05 9.19 -12.77
N THR A 284 -18.99 8.53 -12.28
CA THR A 284 -17.99 9.26 -11.46
C THR A 284 -16.52 8.97 -11.78
N VAL A 285 -16.20 8.27 -12.88
CA VAL A 285 -14.78 7.95 -13.18
C VAL A 285 -14.21 8.67 -14.40
N VAL A 286 -15.01 9.37 -15.22
CA VAL A 286 -14.49 9.94 -16.49
C VAL A 286 -14.19 11.46 -16.43
N ALA A 287 -14.55 12.18 -15.36
CA ALA A 287 -14.36 13.64 -15.30
C ALA A 287 -13.02 14.11 -14.66
N GLN A 288 -12.05 13.24 -14.39
CA GLN A 288 -10.81 13.63 -13.68
C GLN A 288 -9.50 13.52 -14.48
N LEU A 289 -9.54 13.22 -15.79
CA LEU A 289 -8.31 13.02 -16.58
C LEU A 289 -8.10 14.01 -17.74
N ILE A 290 -8.81 15.15 -17.75
CA ILE A 290 -8.53 16.21 -18.72
C ILE A 290 -8.31 17.51 -17.96
N ARG A 291 -7.05 17.91 -17.81
CA ARG A 291 -6.67 19.29 -17.54
C ARG A 291 -5.76 19.74 -18.69
N PRO A 292 -6.20 20.68 -19.55
CA PRO A 292 -5.31 21.23 -20.56
C PRO A 292 -4.22 22.05 -19.87
N THR A 293 -2.95 21.85 -20.26
CA THR A 293 -1.86 22.76 -19.94
C THR A 293 -1.80 23.85 -21.01
N VAL A 294 -1.74 25.11 -20.57
CA VAL A 294 -1.65 26.29 -21.44
C VAL A 294 -0.18 26.55 -21.77
N ASN A 295 0.17 26.69 -23.05
CA ASN A 295 1.50 27.13 -23.47
C ASN A 295 1.59 28.67 -23.48
N GLU A 296 2.80 29.23 -23.56
CA GLU A 296 3.06 30.68 -23.47
C GLU A 296 2.40 31.53 -24.57
N SER A 297 1.78 30.91 -25.59
CA SER A 297 1.00 31.56 -26.64
C SER A 297 -0.52 31.48 -26.46
N GLY A 298 -1.02 30.88 -25.37
CA GLY A 298 -2.45 30.85 -25.04
C GLY A 298 -3.30 29.86 -25.85
N GLU A 299 -2.70 28.93 -26.59
CA GLU A 299 -3.42 27.88 -27.32
C GLU A 299 -3.56 26.60 -26.48
N GLN A 300 -4.78 26.05 -26.43
CA GLN A 300 -5.05 24.76 -25.79
C GLN A 300 -4.70 23.62 -26.74
N ARG A 301 -3.76 22.75 -26.38
CA ARG A 301 -3.40 21.56 -27.17
C ARG A 301 -3.25 20.34 -26.27
N LEU A 302 -3.81 19.21 -26.71
CA LEU A 302 -3.65 17.91 -26.05
C LEU A 302 -2.35 17.24 -26.55
N GLU A 303 -1.50 16.78 -25.62
CA GLU A 303 -0.27 16.07 -25.91
C GLU A 303 -0.55 14.68 -26.54
N PRO A 304 0.15 14.27 -27.62
CA PRO A 304 -0.08 13.00 -28.32
C PRO A 304 0.03 11.73 -27.44
N GLY A 305 0.69 11.84 -26.28
CA GLY A 305 0.80 10.75 -25.30
C GLY A 305 -0.52 10.39 -24.61
N VAL A 306 -1.44 11.35 -24.44
CA VAL A 306 -2.73 11.16 -23.77
C VAL A 306 -3.69 10.32 -24.64
N LEU A 307 -3.62 10.49 -25.96
CA LEU A 307 -4.45 9.75 -26.92
C LEU A 307 -4.10 8.26 -27.00
N ARG A 308 -2.81 7.91 -26.89
CA ARG A 308 -2.36 6.50 -26.83
C ARG A 308 -2.81 5.78 -25.56
N GLY A 309 -2.90 6.49 -24.44
CA GLY A 309 -3.43 5.94 -23.19
C GLY A 309 -4.94 5.66 -23.25
N PHE A 310 -5.67 6.44 -24.04
CA PHE A 310 -7.12 6.32 -24.20
C PHE A 310 -7.51 5.07 -25.00
N GLY A 311 -6.78 4.77 -26.08
CA GLY A 311 -6.98 3.54 -26.86
C GLY A 311 -6.78 2.27 -26.02
N ALA A 312 -5.69 2.21 -25.25
CA ALA A 312 -5.40 1.07 -24.38
C ALA A 312 -6.43 0.90 -23.23
N LEU A 313 -7.05 1.98 -22.77
CA LEU A 313 -8.12 1.93 -21.77
C LEU A 313 -9.42 1.39 -22.37
N LEU A 314 -9.77 1.81 -23.58
CA LEU A 314 -10.94 1.32 -24.31
C LEU A 314 -10.79 -0.16 -24.68
N ASP A 315 -9.61 -0.60 -25.10
CA ASP A 315 -9.31 -2.00 -25.38
C ASP A 315 -9.50 -2.89 -24.13
N ARG A 316 -9.11 -2.38 -22.95
CA ARG A 316 -9.29 -3.10 -21.67
C ARG A 316 -10.74 -3.15 -21.20
N ILE A 317 -11.53 -2.11 -21.49
CA ILE A 317 -12.97 -2.08 -21.21
C ILE A 317 -13.71 -3.03 -22.17
N TRP A 318 -13.31 -3.07 -23.44
CA TRP A 318 -13.86 -3.94 -24.47
C TRP A 318 -13.56 -5.41 -24.20
N ALA A 319 -12.32 -5.76 -23.84
CA ALA A 319 -11.94 -7.12 -23.46
C ALA A 319 -12.69 -7.63 -22.21
N ALA A 320 -13.22 -6.72 -21.38
CA ALA A 320 -13.95 -7.05 -20.16
C ALA A 320 -15.47 -7.17 -20.34
N THR A 321 -16.04 -6.68 -21.46
CA THR A 321 -17.50 -6.62 -21.63
C THR A 321 -17.90 -7.02 -23.05
N ALA A 322 -18.39 -8.25 -23.21
CA ALA A 322 -19.02 -8.70 -24.46
C ALA A 322 -20.39 -8.01 -24.64
N ALA A 323 -20.39 -6.73 -25.01
CA ALA A 323 -21.60 -5.90 -25.02
C ALA A 323 -22.09 -5.57 -26.45
N PRO A 324 -23.41 -5.56 -26.73
CA PRO A 324 -23.96 -5.34 -28.08
C PRO A 324 -23.92 -3.86 -28.55
N ARG A 325 -24.03 -3.67 -29.87
CA ARG A 325 -24.04 -2.40 -30.65
C ARG A 325 -24.70 -1.16 -30.00
N VAL A 326 -25.71 -1.34 -29.15
CA VAL A 326 -26.44 -0.25 -28.46
C VAL A 326 -25.54 0.59 -27.54
N LEU A 327 -24.46 0.02 -27.00
CA LEU A 327 -23.48 0.74 -26.18
C LEU A 327 -22.55 1.65 -27.02
N CYS A 328 -22.43 1.39 -28.32
CA CYS A 328 -21.61 2.18 -29.24
C CYS A 328 -22.27 3.53 -29.56
N ASP A 329 -23.57 3.52 -29.83
CA ASP A 329 -24.34 4.73 -30.16
C ASP A 329 -24.43 5.69 -28.96
N ALA A 330 -24.60 5.16 -27.74
CA ALA A 330 -24.67 5.96 -26.51
C ALA A 330 -23.32 6.59 -26.13
N ALA A 331 -22.20 5.92 -26.42
CA ALA A 331 -20.86 6.45 -26.22
C ALA A 331 -20.52 7.54 -27.25
N HIS A 332 -20.95 7.37 -28.51
CA HIS A 332 -20.84 8.35 -29.58
C HIS A 332 -21.51 9.68 -29.22
N GLU A 333 -22.75 9.62 -28.71
CA GLU A 333 -23.53 10.82 -28.39
C GLU A 333 -22.97 11.60 -27.19
N HIS A 334 -22.43 10.89 -26.19
CA HIS A 334 -21.79 11.52 -25.01
C HIS A 334 -20.44 12.15 -25.33
N VAL A 335 -19.63 11.54 -26.20
CA VAL A 335 -18.35 12.12 -26.65
C VAL A 335 -18.60 13.35 -27.52
N ALA A 336 -19.59 13.29 -28.43
CA ALA A 336 -19.98 14.44 -29.24
C ALA A 336 -20.49 15.62 -28.38
N GLU A 337 -21.28 15.34 -27.34
CA GLU A 337 -21.78 16.35 -26.40
C GLU A 337 -20.66 16.96 -25.53
N ALA A 338 -19.69 16.15 -25.09
CA ALA A 338 -18.52 16.63 -24.36
C ALA A 338 -17.62 17.53 -25.23
N CYS A 339 -17.42 17.18 -26.50
CA CYS A 339 -16.67 18.00 -27.45
C CYS A 339 -17.39 19.33 -27.79
N ARG A 340 -18.72 19.32 -27.91
CA ARG A 340 -19.52 20.53 -28.12
C ARG A 340 -19.42 21.52 -26.95
N ARG A 341 -19.34 21.03 -25.71
CA ARG A 341 -19.21 21.86 -24.50
C ARG A 341 -17.85 22.53 -24.34
N GLU A 342 -16.80 22.01 -24.98
CA GLU A 342 -15.43 22.51 -24.85
C GLU A 342 -14.89 23.23 -26.10
N HIS A 343 -15.73 23.56 -27.08
CA HIS A 343 -15.35 24.27 -28.32
C HIS A 343 -14.18 23.61 -29.09
N VAL A 344 -14.07 22.27 -29.04
CA VAL A 344 -13.07 21.52 -29.80
C VAL A 344 -13.60 21.30 -31.23
N ALA A 345 -12.82 21.68 -32.24
CA ALA A 345 -13.24 21.68 -33.64
C ALA A 345 -13.70 20.28 -34.12
N GLU A 346 -14.93 20.19 -34.64
CA GLU A 346 -15.57 18.96 -35.17
C GLU A 346 -14.73 18.22 -36.22
N ALA A 347 -13.82 18.93 -36.90
CA ALA A 347 -12.98 18.37 -37.97
C ALA A 347 -11.91 17.35 -37.48
N PHE A 348 -11.58 17.31 -36.19
CA PHE A 348 -10.56 16.38 -35.67
C PHE A 348 -11.11 14.98 -35.36
N VAL A 349 -12.42 14.87 -35.07
CA VAL A 349 -13.07 13.61 -34.70
C VAL A 349 -13.45 12.80 -35.94
N GLY A 350 -13.89 13.47 -37.01
CA GLY A 350 -14.33 12.81 -38.24
C GLY A 350 -13.23 12.03 -38.98
N ASN A 351 -11.99 12.54 -38.97
CA ASN A 351 -10.90 11.97 -39.77
C ASN A 351 -10.13 10.82 -39.09
N HIS A 352 -10.23 10.66 -37.76
CA HIS A 352 -9.52 9.59 -37.04
C HIS A 352 -10.42 8.43 -36.58
N LEU A 353 -11.75 8.60 -36.62
CA LEU A 353 -12.70 7.50 -36.40
C LEU A 353 -13.01 6.71 -37.67
N SER A 354 -12.93 7.33 -38.85
CA SER A 354 -13.09 6.62 -40.13
C SER A 354 -11.98 5.59 -40.36
N GLU A 355 -10.73 5.89 -39.98
CA GLU A 355 -9.62 4.93 -40.07
C GLU A 355 -9.76 3.74 -39.09
N PHE A 356 -10.52 3.89 -38.01
CA PHE A 356 -10.71 2.82 -37.02
C PHE A 356 -11.82 1.84 -37.42
N LEU A 357 -12.76 2.26 -38.27
CA LEU A 357 -13.88 1.43 -38.73
C LEU A 357 -13.56 0.61 -39.99
N GLU A 358 -12.60 1.03 -40.82
CA GLU A 358 -12.17 0.22 -41.98
C GLU A 358 -11.30 -1.00 -41.60
N LEU A 359 -10.74 -1.04 -40.39
CA LEU A 359 -9.89 -2.14 -39.93
C LEU A 359 -10.64 -3.34 -39.31
N ASN A 360 -11.98 -3.30 -39.22
CA ASN A 360 -12.78 -4.36 -38.58
C ASN A 360 -13.98 -4.85 -39.42
N VAL A 361 -13.87 -4.78 -40.74
CA VAL A 361 -14.75 -5.54 -41.65
C VAL A 361 -13.89 -6.52 -42.45
N PHE A 362 -13.54 -7.66 -41.83
CA PHE A 362 -13.41 -8.98 -42.47
C PHE A 362 -13.41 -10.08 -41.40
#